data_AF-A0A953IAM9-F1
#
_entry.id   AF-A0A953IAM9-F1
#
_cell.length_a   1.000
_cell.length_b   1.000
_cell.length_c   1.000
_cell.angle_alpha   90.00
_cell.angle_beta   90.00
_cell.angle_gamma   90.00
#
_symmetry.space_group_name_H-M   'P 1'
#
loop_
_entity.id
_entity.type
_entity.pdbx_description
1 polymer ?
#
loop_
_entity_poly.entity_id
_entity_poly.type
_entity_poly.pdbx_seq_one_letter_code
_entity_poly.pdbx_strand_id
1 'polypeptide(L)'
;MDGAPDACLAITSVVAAYPEEFYYEAEAPVTVTFHGDNLSWEDIEYLGEGYVEDGFVYLPDSGDTVRFAVKNYTYYEEAQVHDELTEEPMDEVFYVSGNYAVLTTPGYYSVVAAPLAVAPTRAIIQVRSSSAESGHTGQAASEPAAESPPESVVASPTTARVLVDGKEVAFEAYTIDGYNYFKLRDLAMALNESEKQFQVTWDGEFNAINLVSGHPYTAVGGELTVSTDPEARQAVPTASKVFVNGRQVDLTAYNIGGYNYFKLRDVAKAMDFGVTWHQATSTIGIDTTSGYSE
;
A
#
# COMPACT_ATOMS: atom_id res chain seq x y z
N MET A 1 28.11 11.06 -7.42
CA MET A 1 27.65 10.84 -6.04
C MET A 1 26.17 11.17 -6.09
N ASP A 2 25.36 10.17 -6.37
CA ASP A 2 23.90 10.27 -6.39
C ASP A 2 23.39 8.95 -5.84
N GLY A 3 23.34 8.84 -4.52
CA GLY A 3 22.55 7.83 -3.83
C GLY A 3 21.21 8.46 -3.55
N ALA A 4 20.16 8.01 -4.24
CA ALA A 4 18.79 8.36 -3.91
C ALA A 4 18.51 8.00 -2.43
N PRO A 5 17.60 8.69 -1.73
CA PRO A 5 17.43 8.50 -0.30
C PRO A 5 16.80 7.13 -0.01
N ASP A 6 17.49 6.29 0.75
CA ASP A 6 17.06 4.93 1.15
C ASP A 6 15.87 4.92 2.13
N ALA A 7 15.25 6.08 2.41
CA ALA A 7 14.09 6.22 3.30
C ALA A 7 12.90 6.88 2.59
N CYS A 8 11.72 6.25 2.63
CA CYS A 8 10.49 6.81 2.10
C CYS A 8 9.31 6.66 3.08
N LEU A 9 8.34 7.56 2.94
CA LEU A 9 7.14 7.62 3.77
C LEU A 9 5.91 7.33 2.92
N ALA A 10 5.04 6.47 3.43
CA ALA A 10 3.70 6.25 2.91
C ALA A 10 2.69 6.92 3.85
N ILE A 11 1.88 7.85 3.32
CA ILE A 11 0.90 8.62 4.10
C ILE A 11 -0.47 8.38 3.47
N THR A 12 -1.42 7.83 4.24
CA THR A 12 -2.78 7.60 3.76
C THR A 12 -3.67 8.83 3.90
N SER A 13 -4.86 8.79 3.29
CA SER A 13 -5.89 9.84 3.43
C SER A 13 -5.45 11.25 3.04
N VAL A 14 -4.40 11.39 2.22
CA VAL A 14 -3.89 12.66 1.72
C VAL A 14 -4.90 13.29 0.76
N VAL A 15 -5.35 14.50 1.08
CA VAL A 15 -6.26 15.32 0.27
C VAL A 15 -5.53 16.39 -0.55
N ALA A 16 -4.34 16.81 -0.10
CA ALA A 16 -3.44 17.67 -0.86
C ALA A 16 -1.97 17.39 -0.49
N ALA A 17 -1.06 17.54 -1.45
CA ALA A 17 0.36 17.31 -1.23
C ALA A 17 1.19 18.41 -1.92
N TYR A 18 2.21 18.88 -1.21
CA TYR A 18 3.14 19.92 -1.64
C TYR A 18 4.58 19.42 -1.37
N PRO A 19 5.09 18.51 -2.22
CA PRO A 19 6.32 17.77 -1.91
C PRO A 19 7.58 18.64 -1.81
N GLU A 20 7.65 19.72 -2.59
CA GLU A 20 8.76 20.71 -2.54
C GLU A 20 8.84 21.45 -1.19
N GLU A 21 7.73 21.45 -0.44
CA GLU A 21 7.61 22.06 0.89
C GLU A 21 7.53 21.00 2.00
N PHE A 22 7.67 19.71 1.64
CA PHE A 22 7.49 18.57 2.53
C PHE A 22 6.13 18.55 3.24
N TYR A 23 5.10 19.19 2.68
CA TYR A 23 3.82 19.41 3.35
C TYR A 23 2.67 18.58 2.75
N TYR A 24 1.84 18.02 3.62
CA TYR A 24 0.70 17.17 3.27
C TYR A 24 -0.52 17.57 4.07
N GLU A 25 -1.68 17.63 3.42
CA GLU A 25 -2.99 17.73 4.07
C GLU A 25 -3.65 16.37 3.98
N ALA A 26 -4.16 15.86 5.11
CA ALA A 26 -4.83 14.57 5.17
C ALA A 26 -6.03 14.59 6.13
N GLU A 27 -7.01 13.73 5.91
CA GLU A 27 -8.16 13.58 6.81
C GLU A 27 -7.96 12.39 7.75
N ALA A 28 -8.20 12.61 9.04
CA ALA A 28 -8.12 11.56 10.05
C ALA A 28 -9.16 10.44 9.77
N PRO A 29 -8.81 9.17 10.03
CA PRO A 29 -7.49 8.71 10.51
C PRO A 29 -6.45 8.64 9.37
N VAL A 30 -5.18 8.92 9.72
CA VAL A 30 -4.04 8.94 8.80
C VAL A 30 -3.01 7.91 9.26
N THR A 31 -2.67 6.95 8.40
CA THR A 31 -1.57 6.02 8.66
C THR A 31 -0.31 6.54 8.02
N VAL A 32 0.75 6.63 8.81
CA VAL A 32 2.10 6.95 8.34
C VAL A 32 2.96 5.71 8.47
N THR A 33 3.42 5.17 7.35
CA THR A 33 4.28 3.98 7.28
C THR A 33 5.67 4.36 6.78
N PHE A 34 6.68 3.83 7.45
CA PHE A 34 8.09 4.07 7.19
C PHE A 34 8.67 2.92 6.39
N HIS A 35 9.42 3.25 5.35
CA HIS A 35 10.04 2.29 4.45
C HIS A 35 11.48 2.69 4.20
N GLY A 36 12.35 1.69 4.08
CA GLY A 36 13.76 1.93 3.79
C GLY A 36 14.67 0.85 4.29
N ASP A 37 15.86 0.82 3.71
CA ASP A 37 16.96 -0.02 4.17
C ASP A 37 17.80 0.74 5.20
N ASN A 38 18.26 0.05 6.24
CA ASN A 38 19.11 0.61 7.29
C ASN A 38 18.57 1.89 7.94
N LEU A 39 17.25 2.02 8.09
CA LEU A 39 16.64 3.12 8.83
C LEU A 39 17.17 3.10 10.27
N SER A 40 17.84 4.16 10.71
CA SER A 40 18.34 4.27 12.09
C SER A 40 17.54 5.29 12.90
N TRP A 41 16.62 6.01 12.25
CA TRP A 41 15.74 6.98 12.89
C TRP A 41 14.37 7.01 12.23
N GLU A 42 13.33 6.87 13.04
CA GLU A 42 11.93 6.99 12.65
C GLU A 42 11.17 7.65 13.80
N ASP A 43 10.63 8.84 13.57
CA ASP A 43 9.97 9.64 14.59
C ASP A 43 8.73 10.36 14.05
N ILE A 44 7.75 10.54 14.94
CA ILE A 44 6.54 11.32 14.69
C ILE A 44 6.25 12.15 15.94
N GLU A 45 6.15 13.47 15.75
CA GLU A 45 5.72 14.41 16.79
C GLU A 45 4.38 15.03 16.43
N TYR A 46 3.45 15.06 17.39
CA TYR A 46 2.24 15.85 17.31
C TYR A 46 2.51 17.28 17.79
N LEU A 47 2.51 18.23 16.87
CA LEU A 47 2.83 19.63 17.13
C LEU A 47 1.62 20.44 17.61
N GLY A 48 0.40 19.91 17.47
CA GLY A 48 -0.82 20.64 17.83
C GLY A 48 -1.29 21.60 16.74
N GLU A 49 -1.83 22.76 17.13
CA GLU A 49 -2.32 23.75 16.19
C GLU A 49 -1.18 24.59 15.59
N GLY A 50 -1.32 24.91 14.31
CA GLY A 50 -0.45 25.82 13.56
C GLY A 50 -1.29 26.66 12.61
N TYR A 51 -0.68 27.65 11.97
CA TYR A 51 -1.38 28.54 11.04
C TYR A 51 -0.57 28.80 9.78
N VAL A 52 -1.28 29.14 8.71
CA VAL A 52 -0.67 29.52 7.43
C VAL A 52 -0.80 31.04 7.29
N GLU A 53 0.32 31.72 7.11
CA GLU A 53 0.38 33.16 6.86
C GLU A 53 1.35 33.41 5.70
N ASP A 54 0.90 34.19 4.71
CA ASP A 54 1.67 34.52 3.49
C ASP A 54 2.25 33.30 2.74
N GLY A 55 1.57 32.16 2.79
CA GLY A 55 2.00 30.91 2.15
C GLY A 55 3.07 30.14 2.94
N PHE A 56 3.39 30.56 4.15
CA PHE A 56 4.28 29.84 5.06
C PHE A 56 3.48 29.18 6.18
N VAL A 57 3.84 27.94 6.53
CA VAL A 57 3.27 27.22 7.67
C VAL A 57 4.08 27.56 8.92
N TYR A 58 3.42 28.13 9.93
CA TYR A 58 4.00 28.43 11.24
C TYR A 58 3.57 27.35 12.23
N LEU A 59 4.58 26.65 12.76
CA LEU A 59 4.42 25.49 13.63
C LEU A 59 5.11 25.75 14.98
N PRO A 60 4.63 25.11 16.07
CA PRO A 60 5.37 25.04 17.32
C PRO A 60 6.74 24.36 17.15
N ASP A 61 7.72 24.76 17.96
CA ASP A 61 9.11 24.28 17.88
C ASP A 61 9.29 22.81 18.33
N SER A 62 8.32 22.25 19.05
CA SER A 62 8.36 20.87 19.58
C SER A 62 6.95 20.33 19.78
N GLY A 63 6.79 19.01 19.67
CA GLY A 63 5.53 18.32 19.91
C GLY A 63 5.60 17.18 20.92
N ASP A 64 4.47 16.51 21.11
CA ASP A 64 4.39 15.27 21.86
C ASP A 64 4.72 14.07 20.96
N THR A 65 5.55 13.15 21.42
CA THR A 65 5.89 11.93 20.67
C THR A 65 4.64 11.08 20.42
N VAL A 66 4.44 10.65 19.18
CA VAL A 66 3.37 9.75 18.79
C VAL A 66 3.82 8.31 18.92
N ARG A 67 2.98 7.49 19.58
CA ARG A 67 3.24 6.06 19.70
C ARG A 67 2.98 5.35 18.37
N PHE A 68 3.91 4.49 17.99
CA PHE A 68 3.77 3.62 16.83
C PHE A 68 2.83 2.46 17.15
N ALA A 69 2.03 2.06 16.17
CA ALA A 69 1.22 0.85 16.24
C ALA A 69 2.08 -0.40 16.01
N VAL A 70 3.07 -0.31 15.12
CA VAL A 70 4.11 -1.32 14.90
C VAL A 70 5.47 -0.62 14.87
N LYS A 71 6.41 -1.12 15.66
CA LYS A 71 7.76 -0.57 15.80
C LYS A 71 8.78 -1.68 15.94
N ASN A 72 9.25 -2.20 14.81
CA ASN A 72 10.15 -3.33 14.75
C ASN A 72 11.56 -2.86 14.39
N TYR A 73 12.56 -3.48 15.01
CA TYR A 73 13.97 -3.13 14.81
C TYR A 73 14.90 -4.33 15.05
N THR A 74 16.14 -4.21 14.60
CA THR A 74 17.24 -5.14 14.86
C THR A 74 18.42 -4.37 15.48
N TYR A 75 19.31 -5.06 16.19
CA TYR A 75 20.61 -4.51 16.58
C TYR A 75 21.65 -4.73 15.48
N TYR A 76 22.77 -3.99 15.53
CA TYR A 76 23.89 -4.15 14.60
C TYR A 76 24.36 -5.63 14.56
N GLU A 77 24.44 -6.19 13.35
CA GLU A 77 24.84 -7.59 13.09
C GLU A 77 23.91 -8.68 13.69
N GLU A 78 22.76 -8.32 14.25
CA GLU A 78 21.78 -9.29 14.74
C GLU A 78 20.67 -9.56 13.72
N ALA A 79 20.30 -10.83 13.58
CA ALA A 79 19.17 -11.25 12.75
C ALA A 79 17.83 -11.25 13.51
N GLN A 80 17.85 -11.03 14.83
CA GLN A 80 16.66 -11.04 15.65
C GLN A 80 15.89 -9.73 15.48
N VAL A 81 14.59 -9.83 15.21
CA VAL A 81 13.66 -8.69 15.19
C VAL A 81 13.05 -8.53 16.58
N HIS A 82 13.08 -7.29 17.06
CA HIS A 82 12.50 -6.85 18.32
C HIS A 82 11.32 -5.91 18.03
N ASP A 83 10.31 -5.95 18.89
CA ASP A 83 9.13 -5.08 18.82
C ASP A 83 9.20 -4.06 19.96
N GLU A 84 8.83 -2.81 19.67
CA GLU A 84 8.71 -1.66 20.57
C GLU A 84 9.98 -1.35 21.39
N LEU A 85 10.58 -0.20 21.13
CA LEU A 85 11.77 0.25 21.88
C LEU A 85 11.33 0.83 23.23
N THR A 86 11.48 0.05 24.31
CA THR A 86 11.00 0.44 25.65
C THR A 86 12.00 1.26 26.46
N GLU A 87 13.29 1.20 26.11
CA GLU A 87 14.39 1.89 26.77
C GLU A 87 15.39 2.38 25.71
N GLU A 88 16.21 3.40 26.02
CA GLU A 88 17.27 3.83 25.10
C GLU A 88 18.24 2.67 24.84
N PRO A 89 18.46 2.28 23.58
CA PRO A 89 19.25 1.11 23.28
C PRO A 89 20.71 1.39 23.59
N MET A 90 21.39 0.42 24.20
CA MET A 90 22.84 0.53 24.45
C MET A 90 23.66 0.46 23.16
N ASP A 91 23.11 -0.20 22.14
CA ASP A 91 23.72 -0.42 20.83
C ASP A 91 22.89 0.24 19.73
N GLU A 92 23.51 0.42 18.55
CA GLU A 92 22.83 0.98 17.39
C GLU A 92 21.74 0.05 16.87
N VAL A 93 20.56 0.63 16.58
CA VAL A 93 19.38 -0.08 16.08
C VAL A 93 19.07 0.29 14.64
N PHE A 94 18.57 -0.69 13.89
CA PHE A 94 18.03 -0.51 12.55
C PHE A 94 16.55 -0.88 12.53
N TYR A 95 15.70 0.07 12.17
CA TYR A 95 14.28 -0.13 12.02
C TYR A 95 13.97 -0.95 10.78
N VAL A 96 13.09 -1.92 10.96
CA VAL A 96 12.59 -2.77 9.88
C VAL A 96 11.54 -1.99 9.08
N SER A 97 11.71 -1.93 7.77
CA SER A 97 10.71 -1.33 6.86
C SER A 97 9.30 -1.89 7.12
N GLY A 98 8.32 -0.99 7.19
CA GLY A 98 6.91 -1.29 7.46
C GLY A 98 6.41 -0.84 8.83
N ASN A 99 7.25 -0.22 9.67
CA ASN A 99 6.81 0.42 10.91
C ASN A 99 5.78 1.50 10.61
N TYR A 100 4.77 1.65 11.49
CA TYR A 100 3.73 2.64 11.25
C TYR A 100 3.05 3.15 12.52
N ALA A 101 2.45 4.34 12.40
CA ALA A 101 1.55 4.92 13.39
C ALA A 101 0.25 5.39 12.74
N VAL A 102 -0.81 5.50 13.54
CA VAL A 102 -2.11 6.03 13.12
C VAL A 102 -2.37 7.35 13.83
N LEU A 103 -2.51 8.42 13.06
CA LEU A 103 -2.77 9.79 13.50
C LEU A 103 -4.27 10.04 13.44
N THR A 104 -4.88 10.26 14.60
CA THR A 104 -6.34 10.44 14.74
C THR A 104 -6.73 11.83 15.21
N THR A 105 -5.80 12.53 15.86
CA THR A 105 -6.07 13.86 16.41
C THR A 105 -5.83 14.92 15.34
N PRO A 106 -6.80 15.80 15.05
CA PRO A 106 -6.58 16.91 14.13
C PRO A 106 -5.48 17.85 14.64
N GLY A 107 -4.63 18.31 13.73
CA GLY A 107 -3.49 19.18 14.03
C GLY A 107 -2.31 18.89 13.10
N TYR A 108 -1.16 19.46 13.41
CA TYR A 108 0.05 19.27 12.63
C TYR A 108 0.94 18.19 13.25
N TYR A 109 1.55 17.41 12.39
CA TYR A 109 2.53 16.39 12.76
C TYR A 109 3.82 16.62 12.00
N SER A 110 4.95 16.43 12.67
CA SER A 110 6.26 16.30 12.03
C SER A 110 6.62 14.82 11.96
N VAL A 111 7.06 14.36 10.80
CA VAL A 111 7.47 12.99 10.53
C VAL A 111 8.88 13.00 10.00
N VAL A 112 9.75 12.16 10.58
CA VAL A 112 11.16 12.05 10.18
C VAL A 112 11.54 10.59 10.04
N ALA A 113 12.16 10.25 8.91
CA ALA A 113 12.76 8.95 8.66
C ALA A 113 14.19 9.15 8.13
N ALA A 114 15.18 8.48 8.70
CA ALA A 114 16.57 8.62 8.24
C ALA A 114 17.33 7.30 8.32
N PRO A 115 18.09 6.95 7.26
CA PRO A 115 19.19 6.02 7.36
C PRO A 115 20.37 6.66 8.12
N LEU A 116 21.27 5.80 8.62
CA LEU A 116 22.46 6.27 9.35
C LEU A 116 23.33 7.20 8.50
N ALA A 117 23.66 8.38 9.04
CA ALA A 117 24.52 9.39 8.42
C ALA A 117 24.04 9.91 7.05
N VAL A 118 22.75 9.72 6.72
CA VAL A 118 22.10 10.25 5.52
C VAL A 118 21.12 11.36 5.90
N ALA A 119 20.87 12.29 4.99
CA ALA A 119 19.87 13.33 5.19
C ALA A 119 18.48 12.70 5.39
N PRO A 120 17.69 13.16 6.38
CA PRO A 120 16.39 12.58 6.67
C PRO A 120 15.37 12.89 5.56
N THR A 121 14.49 11.92 5.30
CA THR A 121 13.18 12.17 4.71
C THR A 121 12.29 12.80 5.77
N ARG A 122 11.66 13.94 5.44
CA ARG A 122 10.80 14.70 6.36
C ARG A 122 9.44 14.95 5.74
N ALA A 123 8.40 14.98 6.56
CA ALA A 123 7.07 15.43 6.17
C ALA A 123 6.40 16.21 7.31
N ILE A 124 5.70 17.28 6.96
CA ILE A 124 4.71 17.94 7.81
C ILE A 124 3.34 17.51 7.34
N ILE A 125 2.53 16.94 8.23
CA ILE A 125 1.18 16.47 7.92
C ILE A 125 0.18 17.29 8.72
N GLN A 126 -0.66 18.07 8.03
CA GLN A 126 -1.87 18.62 8.63
C GLN A 126 -2.98 17.56 8.57
N VAL A 127 -3.30 17.00 9.73
CA VAL A 127 -4.44 16.11 9.91
C VAL A 127 -5.68 16.95 10.23
N ARG A 128 -6.74 16.77 9.44
CA ARG A 128 -8.04 17.41 9.65
C ARG A 128 -9.06 16.39 10.14
N SER A 129 -10.08 16.84 10.88
CA SER A 129 -11.25 16.01 11.15
C SER A 129 -11.86 15.56 9.83
N SER A 130 -12.25 14.29 9.73
CA SER A 130 -13.04 13.84 8.58
C SER A 130 -14.31 14.69 8.51
N SER A 131 -14.66 15.13 7.30
CA SER A 131 -15.83 15.97 7.04
C SER A 131 -17.17 15.25 7.32
N ALA A 132 -17.15 14.02 7.83
CA ALA A 132 -18.32 13.22 8.21
C ALA A 132 -18.94 13.59 9.58
N GLU A 133 -18.29 14.40 10.43
CA GLU A 133 -18.79 14.67 11.80
C GLU A 133 -19.36 16.07 12.06
N SER A 134 -19.33 17.01 11.10
CA SER A 134 -19.90 18.35 11.33
C SER A 134 -21.36 18.45 10.91
N GLY A 135 -22.25 17.87 11.71
CA GLY A 135 -23.69 18.01 11.52
C GLY A 135 -24.54 17.29 12.57
N HIS A 136 -24.54 17.76 13.81
CA HIS A 136 -25.52 17.34 14.81
C HIS A 136 -26.14 18.54 15.55
N THR A 137 -27.19 19.08 14.97
CA THR A 137 -28.34 19.55 15.77
C THR A 137 -29.57 18.77 15.30
N GLY A 138 -30.20 18.10 16.25
CA GLY A 138 -31.12 16.99 16.05
C GLY A 138 -32.23 17.19 15.03
N GLN A 139 -32.36 16.21 14.15
CA GLN A 139 -33.64 15.82 13.59
C GLN A 139 -33.65 14.29 13.52
N ALA A 140 -34.72 13.69 14.05
CA ALA A 140 -34.88 12.26 14.24
C ALA A 140 -34.41 11.45 13.03
N ALA A 141 -33.50 10.51 13.28
CA ALA A 141 -32.99 9.55 12.31
C ALA A 141 -34.18 8.87 11.61
N SER A 142 -34.34 9.19 10.32
CA SER A 142 -34.96 8.23 9.42
C SER A 142 -33.91 7.15 9.16
N GLU A 143 -34.33 5.92 9.41
CA GLU A 143 -33.62 4.67 9.16
C GLU A 143 -32.86 4.74 7.81
N PRO A 144 -31.56 4.38 7.76
CA PRO A 144 -30.82 4.43 6.51
C PRO A 144 -31.48 3.49 5.51
N ALA A 145 -31.87 4.03 4.37
CA ALA A 145 -32.31 3.23 3.24
C ALA A 145 -31.16 2.27 2.89
N ALA A 146 -31.46 0.97 2.90
CA ALA A 146 -30.51 -0.07 2.52
C ALA A 146 -29.90 0.28 1.15
N GLU A 147 -28.58 0.54 1.12
CA GLU A 147 -27.84 0.61 -0.12
C GLU A 147 -28.04 -0.71 -0.87
N SER A 148 -28.41 -0.62 -2.14
CA SER A 148 -28.53 -1.81 -2.99
C SER A 148 -27.14 -2.45 -3.10
N PRO A 149 -27.03 -3.79 -3.00
CA PRO A 149 -25.74 -4.45 -3.11
C PRO A 149 -25.08 -4.11 -4.46
N PRO A 150 -23.74 -3.99 -4.51
CA PRO A 150 -23.03 -3.69 -5.75
C PRO A 150 -23.39 -4.70 -6.84
N GLU A 151 -23.68 -4.22 -8.05
CA GLU A 151 -24.01 -5.08 -9.19
C GLU A 151 -22.83 -6.02 -9.47
N SER A 152 -23.10 -7.34 -9.47
CA SER A 152 -22.11 -8.37 -9.76
C SER A 152 -22.08 -8.70 -11.25
N VAL A 153 -20.89 -9.09 -11.74
CA VAL A 153 -20.68 -9.55 -13.11
C VAL A 153 -20.25 -11.01 -13.13
N VAL A 154 -20.36 -11.68 -14.29
CA VAL A 154 -19.90 -13.07 -14.44
C VAL A 154 -18.41 -13.08 -14.80
N ALA A 155 -17.61 -13.71 -13.96
CA ALA A 155 -16.22 -14.02 -14.22
C ALA A 155 -16.10 -15.43 -14.80
N SER A 156 -15.57 -15.55 -16.02
CA SER A 156 -15.36 -16.83 -16.68
C SER A 156 -13.91 -17.27 -16.52
N PRO A 157 -13.60 -18.50 -16.11
CA PRO A 157 -12.22 -18.96 -15.95
C PRO A 157 -11.48 -18.89 -17.29
N THR A 158 -10.22 -18.46 -17.27
CA THR A 158 -9.38 -18.43 -18.47
C THR A 158 -8.66 -19.75 -18.68
N THR A 159 -8.52 -20.16 -19.94
CA THR A 159 -7.68 -21.30 -20.35
C THR A 159 -6.34 -20.85 -20.92
N ALA A 160 -6.05 -19.55 -20.87
CA ALA A 160 -4.80 -19.00 -21.36
C ALA A 160 -3.62 -19.55 -20.57
N ARG A 161 -2.54 -19.90 -21.27
CA ARG A 161 -1.26 -20.23 -20.63
C ARG A 161 -0.61 -18.94 -20.13
N VAL A 162 0.08 -19.00 -19.00
CA VAL A 162 0.78 -17.84 -18.45
C VAL A 162 2.26 -18.20 -18.32
N LEU A 163 3.11 -17.39 -18.95
CA LEU A 163 4.56 -17.46 -18.80
C LEU A 163 5.03 -16.27 -17.98
N VAL A 164 5.75 -16.51 -16.90
CA VAL A 164 6.48 -15.50 -16.12
C VAL A 164 7.97 -15.67 -16.43
N ASP A 165 8.58 -14.68 -17.05
CA ASP A 165 9.97 -14.71 -17.51
C ASP A 165 10.29 -15.96 -18.36
N GLY A 166 9.33 -16.32 -19.23
CA GLY A 166 9.41 -17.48 -20.11
C GLY A 166 9.13 -18.83 -19.44
N LYS A 167 8.92 -18.89 -18.12
CA LYS A 167 8.56 -20.11 -17.38
C LYS A 167 7.05 -20.20 -17.21
N GLU A 168 6.49 -21.38 -17.45
CA GLU A 168 5.05 -21.59 -17.27
C GLU A 168 4.67 -21.62 -15.80
N VAL A 169 3.70 -20.79 -15.42
CA VAL A 169 3.16 -20.69 -14.07
C VAL A 169 1.64 -20.88 -14.17
N ALA A 170 1.11 -21.78 -13.35
CA ALA A 170 -0.32 -22.03 -13.31
C ALA A 170 -1.02 -20.99 -12.44
N PHE A 171 -2.07 -20.37 -12.98
CA PHE A 171 -2.93 -19.43 -12.27
C PHE A 171 -4.38 -19.87 -12.39
N GLU A 172 -5.15 -19.74 -11.30
CA GLU A 172 -6.60 -19.64 -11.41
C GLU A 172 -6.90 -18.17 -11.72
N ALA A 173 -7.19 -17.86 -12.97
CA ALA A 173 -7.48 -16.51 -13.45
C ALA A 173 -8.80 -16.47 -14.21
N TYR A 174 -9.40 -15.28 -14.30
CA TYR A 174 -10.72 -15.10 -14.89
C TYR A 174 -10.70 -14.04 -15.98
N THR A 175 -11.63 -14.15 -16.92
CA THR A 175 -11.95 -13.13 -17.92
C THR A 175 -13.26 -12.45 -17.55
N ILE A 176 -13.24 -11.13 -17.51
CA ILE A 176 -14.41 -10.27 -17.34
C ILE A 176 -14.30 -9.18 -18.41
N ASP A 177 -15.35 -9.02 -19.22
CA ASP A 177 -15.41 -8.04 -20.31
C ASP A 177 -14.19 -8.06 -21.25
N GLY A 178 -13.64 -9.24 -21.50
CA GLY A 178 -12.49 -9.45 -22.39
C GLY A 178 -11.13 -9.13 -21.78
N TYR A 179 -11.05 -8.76 -20.50
CA TYR A 179 -9.79 -8.54 -19.78
C TYR A 179 -9.49 -9.70 -18.83
N ASN A 180 -8.20 -9.98 -18.62
CA ASN A 180 -7.73 -11.02 -17.70
C ASN A 180 -7.54 -10.46 -16.29
N TYR A 181 -8.07 -11.17 -15.30
CA TYR A 181 -8.04 -10.84 -13.88
C TYR A 181 -7.34 -11.95 -13.11
N PHE A 182 -6.37 -11.55 -12.29
CA PHE A 182 -5.51 -12.45 -11.54
C PHE A 182 -5.66 -12.16 -10.05
N LYS A 183 -5.64 -13.22 -9.23
CA LYS A 183 -5.56 -13.07 -7.79
C LYS A 183 -4.27 -12.34 -7.43
N LEU A 184 -4.39 -11.22 -6.73
CA LEU A 184 -3.26 -10.32 -6.48
C LEU A 184 -2.06 -11.00 -5.81
N ARG A 185 -2.34 -11.85 -4.81
CA ARG A 185 -1.30 -12.60 -4.08
C ARG A 185 -0.62 -13.67 -4.93
N ASP A 186 -1.34 -14.24 -5.90
CA ASP A 186 -0.75 -15.19 -6.83
C ASP A 186 0.23 -14.48 -7.76
N LEU A 187 -0.09 -13.25 -8.21
CA LEU A 187 0.87 -12.41 -8.95
C LEU A 187 2.09 -12.09 -8.07
N ALA A 188 1.89 -11.57 -6.86
CA ALA A 188 3.00 -11.24 -5.96
C ALA A 188 3.92 -12.45 -5.71
N MET A 189 3.35 -13.64 -5.52
CA MET A 189 4.09 -14.90 -5.40
C MET A 189 4.87 -15.25 -6.67
N ALA A 190 4.25 -15.13 -7.84
CA ALA A 190 4.87 -15.50 -9.10
C ALA A 190 6.00 -14.55 -9.55
N LEU A 191 5.92 -13.27 -9.15
CA LEU A 191 6.97 -12.27 -9.39
C LEU A 191 8.02 -12.22 -8.27
N ASN A 192 7.89 -13.02 -7.21
CA ASN A 192 8.82 -13.01 -6.09
C ASN A 192 10.23 -13.39 -6.55
N GLU A 193 11.27 -12.81 -5.94
CA GLU A 193 12.69 -12.95 -6.32
C GLU A 193 13.09 -12.33 -7.68
N SER A 194 12.17 -11.63 -8.36
CA SER A 194 12.48 -10.85 -9.56
C SER A 194 12.76 -9.37 -9.26
N GLU A 195 13.24 -8.62 -10.25
CA GLU A 195 13.43 -7.16 -10.15
C GLU A 195 12.09 -6.39 -9.97
N LYS A 196 10.96 -7.04 -10.28
CA LYS A 196 9.61 -6.48 -10.17
C LYS A 196 8.78 -7.16 -9.08
N GLN A 197 9.46 -7.76 -8.09
CA GLN A 197 8.81 -8.28 -6.89
C GLN A 197 8.10 -7.17 -6.11
N PHE A 198 7.03 -7.52 -5.40
CA PHE A 198 6.34 -6.59 -4.51
C PHE A 198 5.65 -7.34 -3.37
N GLN A 199 5.58 -6.71 -2.20
CA GLN A 199 4.82 -7.20 -1.06
C GLN A 199 3.35 -6.78 -1.16
N VAL A 200 2.45 -7.60 -0.63
CA VAL A 200 1.02 -7.28 -0.50
C VAL A 200 0.62 -7.36 0.96
N THR A 201 0.19 -6.24 1.55
CA THR A 201 -0.39 -6.22 2.90
C THR A 201 -1.85 -5.80 2.87
N TRP A 202 -2.60 -6.29 3.86
CA TRP A 202 -4.01 -5.95 4.05
C TRP A 202 -4.16 -5.09 5.29
N ASP A 203 -4.84 -3.96 5.12
CA ASP A 203 -5.27 -3.10 6.20
C ASP A 203 -6.80 -3.20 6.35
N GLY A 204 -7.22 -3.95 7.37
CA GLY A 204 -8.63 -4.19 7.65
C GLY A 204 -9.36 -3.01 8.27
N GLU A 205 -8.65 -2.08 8.90
CA GLU A 205 -9.24 -0.88 9.51
C GLU A 205 -9.64 0.13 8.44
N PHE A 206 -8.80 0.27 7.41
CA PHE A 206 -9.01 1.20 6.30
C PHE A 206 -9.63 0.57 5.05
N ASN A 207 -9.92 -0.73 5.09
CA ASN A 207 -10.34 -1.51 3.93
C ASN A 207 -9.40 -1.26 2.74
N ALA A 208 -8.09 -1.40 2.97
CA ALA A 208 -7.05 -1.03 2.03
C ALA A 208 -6.06 -2.16 1.76
N ILE A 209 -5.53 -2.17 0.53
CA ILE A 209 -4.48 -3.08 0.07
C ILE A 209 -3.25 -2.23 -0.20
N ASN A 210 -2.13 -2.57 0.44
CA ASN A 210 -0.85 -1.89 0.21
C ASN A 210 0.08 -2.78 -0.61
N LEU A 211 0.60 -2.22 -1.69
CA LEU A 211 1.60 -2.82 -2.56
C LEU A 211 2.92 -2.10 -2.32
N VAL A 212 3.96 -2.84 -1.92
CA VAL A 212 5.30 -2.28 -1.67
C VAL A 212 6.26 -2.85 -2.71
N SER A 213 6.61 -2.04 -3.71
CA SER A 213 7.48 -2.42 -4.81
C SER A 213 8.90 -2.74 -4.33
N GLY A 214 9.56 -3.70 -4.96
CA GLY A 214 10.95 -4.09 -4.64
C GLY A 214 11.09 -5.00 -3.43
N HIS A 215 10.06 -5.13 -2.58
CA HIS A 215 10.07 -6.02 -1.43
C HIS A 215 9.61 -7.45 -1.81
N PRO A 216 10.25 -8.49 -1.26
CA PRO A 216 9.82 -9.86 -1.48
C PRO A 216 8.43 -10.11 -0.86
N TYR A 217 7.65 -10.93 -1.53
CA TYR A 217 6.33 -11.35 -1.05
C TYR A 217 6.47 -12.40 0.06
N THR A 218 5.70 -12.22 1.14
CA THR A 218 5.63 -13.23 2.23
C THR A 218 4.42 -14.12 2.02
N ALA A 219 4.65 -15.41 1.75
CA ALA A 219 3.60 -16.40 1.59
C ALA A 219 2.71 -16.49 2.84
N VAL A 220 1.39 -16.51 2.65
CA VAL A 220 0.40 -16.73 3.71
C VAL A 220 -0.42 -18.01 3.50
N GLY A 221 -0.15 -18.73 2.40
CA GLY A 221 -0.72 -20.04 2.10
C GLY A 221 -1.85 -19.97 1.08
N GLY A 222 -1.88 -20.97 0.20
CA GLY A 222 -2.89 -21.09 -0.87
C GLY A 222 -2.63 -20.19 -2.08
N GLU A 223 -1.47 -19.55 -2.19
CA GLU A 223 -1.03 -18.89 -3.41
C GLU A 223 -0.81 -19.91 -4.53
N LEU A 224 -1.10 -19.50 -5.77
CA LEU A 224 -0.95 -20.31 -6.98
C LEU A 224 -1.67 -21.67 -6.91
N THR A 225 -2.65 -21.79 -6.03
CA THR A 225 -3.51 -22.97 -5.96
C THR A 225 -4.57 -22.86 -7.04
N VAL A 226 -4.62 -23.86 -7.91
CA VAL A 226 -5.58 -23.95 -9.01
C VAL A 226 -6.61 -25.02 -8.69
N SER A 227 -7.89 -24.69 -8.80
CA SER A 227 -8.97 -25.66 -8.64
C SER A 227 -8.93 -26.71 -9.76
N THR A 228 -9.29 -27.96 -9.43
CA THR A 228 -9.32 -29.06 -10.41
C THR A 228 -10.31 -28.81 -11.56
N ASP A 229 -11.40 -28.08 -11.30
CA ASP A 229 -12.41 -27.69 -12.27
C ASP A 229 -12.85 -26.25 -11.99
N PRO A 230 -12.14 -25.23 -12.50
CA PRO A 230 -12.50 -23.85 -12.29
C PRO A 230 -13.78 -23.54 -13.07
N GLU A 231 -14.79 -23.02 -12.37
CA GLU A 231 -16.11 -22.70 -12.92
C GLU A 231 -16.33 -21.19 -13.00
N ALA A 232 -17.33 -20.76 -13.78
CA ALA A 232 -17.75 -19.36 -13.78
C ALA A 232 -18.25 -18.94 -12.38
N ARG A 233 -17.87 -17.74 -11.94
CA ARG A 233 -18.22 -17.21 -10.62
C ARG A 233 -18.84 -15.82 -10.73
N GLN A 234 -19.60 -15.44 -9.71
CA GLN A 234 -19.96 -14.03 -9.53
C GLN A 234 -18.75 -13.25 -9.06
N ALA A 235 -18.52 -12.12 -9.71
CA ALA A 235 -17.49 -11.15 -9.39
C ALA A 235 -18.16 -9.88 -8.90
N VAL A 236 -17.86 -9.51 -7.66
CA VAL A 236 -18.40 -8.30 -7.03
C VAL A 236 -17.30 -7.25 -7.05
N PRO A 237 -17.52 -6.03 -7.59
CA PRO A 237 -16.52 -4.97 -7.51
C PRO A 237 -16.02 -4.78 -6.07
N THR A 238 -14.70 -4.72 -5.89
CA THR A 238 -14.17 -4.47 -4.54
C THR A 238 -14.29 -2.98 -4.21
N ALA A 239 -14.63 -2.68 -2.95
CA ALA A 239 -14.60 -1.32 -2.41
C ALA A 239 -13.25 -0.97 -1.76
N SER A 240 -12.29 -1.91 -1.75
CA SER A 240 -11.01 -1.70 -1.09
C SER A 240 -10.16 -0.67 -1.83
N LYS A 241 -9.58 0.27 -1.10
CA LYS A 241 -8.58 1.21 -1.63
C LYS A 241 -7.29 0.47 -1.93
N VAL A 242 -6.53 0.92 -2.92
CA VAL A 242 -5.20 0.34 -3.23
C VAL A 242 -4.14 1.42 -3.20
N PHE A 243 -3.05 1.15 -2.51
CA PHE A 243 -1.89 2.02 -2.42
C PHE A 243 -0.67 1.32 -2.99
N VAL A 244 0.12 2.04 -3.77
CA VAL A 244 1.43 1.61 -4.29
C VAL A 244 2.47 2.53 -3.70
N ASN A 245 3.35 1.98 -2.86
CA ASN A 245 4.36 2.76 -2.14
C ASN A 245 3.77 3.99 -1.44
N GLY A 246 2.60 3.80 -0.80
CA GLY A 246 1.86 4.85 -0.10
C GLY A 246 1.00 5.77 -0.97
N ARG A 247 1.10 5.70 -2.30
CA ARG A 247 0.25 6.50 -3.20
C ARG A 247 -1.00 5.73 -3.60
N GLN A 248 -2.17 6.31 -3.39
CA GLN A 248 -3.41 5.69 -3.86
C GLN A 248 -3.42 5.57 -5.39
N VAL A 249 -3.82 4.41 -5.88
CA VAL A 249 -4.01 4.11 -7.30
C VAL A 249 -5.37 3.48 -7.53
N ASP A 250 -5.95 3.77 -8.69
CA ASP A 250 -7.20 3.15 -9.11
C ASP A 250 -6.89 1.92 -9.97
N LEU A 251 -7.16 0.74 -9.42
CA LEU A 251 -7.04 -0.53 -10.14
C LEU A 251 -8.40 -1.19 -10.23
N THR A 252 -8.73 -1.73 -11.40
CA THR A 252 -9.98 -2.48 -11.58
C THR A 252 -9.88 -3.83 -10.88
N ALA A 253 -10.76 -4.08 -9.90
CA ALA A 253 -10.73 -5.32 -9.13
C ALA A 253 -12.09 -5.82 -8.68
N TYR A 254 -12.17 -7.13 -8.51
CA TYR A 254 -13.36 -7.86 -8.07
C TYR A 254 -13.03 -8.83 -6.95
N ASN A 255 -13.94 -8.97 -5.99
CA ASN A 255 -13.98 -10.11 -5.10
C ASN A 255 -14.62 -11.31 -5.83
N ILE A 256 -13.88 -12.40 -5.94
CA ILE A 256 -14.33 -13.66 -6.54
C ILE A 256 -14.01 -14.79 -5.57
N GLY A 257 -15.04 -15.40 -4.98
CA GLY A 257 -14.86 -16.49 -4.03
C GLY A 257 -14.03 -16.11 -2.79
N GLY A 258 -14.11 -14.86 -2.33
CA GLY A 258 -13.41 -14.38 -1.13
C GLY A 258 -12.01 -13.82 -1.38
N TYR A 259 -11.53 -13.80 -2.62
CA TYR A 259 -10.22 -13.25 -2.98
C TYR A 259 -10.34 -12.04 -3.91
N ASN A 260 -9.39 -11.10 -3.82
CA ASN A 260 -9.33 -9.94 -4.71
C ASN A 260 -8.56 -10.27 -5.99
N TYR A 261 -9.27 -10.17 -7.12
CA TYR A 261 -8.76 -10.37 -8.47
C TYR A 261 -8.64 -9.03 -9.19
N PHE A 262 -7.47 -8.74 -9.72
CA PHE A 262 -7.14 -7.47 -10.34
C PHE A 262 -6.91 -7.62 -11.83
N LYS A 263 -7.34 -6.63 -12.60
CA LYS A 263 -7.05 -6.56 -14.03
C LYS A 263 -5.53 -6.52 -14.23
N LEU A 264 -5.00 -7.52 -14.93
CA LEU A 264 -3.54 -7.74 -15.04
C LEU A 264 -2.79 -6.50 -15.52
N ARG A 265 -3.31 -5.82 -16.55
CA ARG A 265 -2.66 -4.64 -17.13
C ARG A 265 -2.64 -3.43 -16.18
N ASP A 266 -3.63 -3.30 -15.31
CA ASP A 266 -3.66 -2.22 -14.33
C ASP A 266 -2.53 -2.44 -13.29
N VAL A 267 -2.36 -3.68 -12.82
CA VAL A 267 -1.26 -4.06 -11.91
C VAL A 267 0.09 -3.93 -12.61
N ALA A 268 0.20 -4.37 -13.86
CA ALA A 268 1.42 -4.28 -14.66
C ALA A 268 1.91 -2.84 -14.83
N LYS A 269 0.98 -1.92 -15.08
CA LYS A 269 1.26 -0.49 -15.14
C LYS A 269 1.70 0.08 -13.79
N ALA A 270 1.07 -0.36 -12.71
CA ALA A 270 1.36 0.11 -11.36
C ALA A 270 2.70 -0.40 -10.79
N MET A 271 3.07 -1.65 -11.12
CA MET A 271 4.32 -2.30 -10.70
C MET A 271 5.42 -2.25 -11.76
N ASP A 272 5.12 -1.65 -12.92
CA ASP A 272 6.01 -1.49 -14.07
C ASP A 272 6.65 -2.79 -14.57
N PHE A 273 5.83 -3.80 -14.89
CA PHE A 273 6.27 -5.04 -15.56
C PHE A 273 5.63 -5.21 -16.94
N GLY A 274 6.34 -5.86 -17.85
CA GLY A 274 5.89 -6.13 -19.21
C GLY A 274 4.77 -7.15 -19.28
N VAL A 275 3.77 -6.91 -20.14
CA VAL A 275 2.68 -7.87 -20.44
C VAL A 275 2.50 -8.02 -21.93
N THR A 276 2.53 -9.27 -22.41
CA THR A 276 2.34 -9.61 -23.83
C THR A 276 1.18 -10.58 -24.03
N TRP A 277 0.62 -10.60 -25.24
CA TRP A 277 -0.37 -11.58 -25.67
C TRP A 277 0.08 -12.27 -26.96
N HIS A 278 0.24 -13.59 -26.90
CA HIS A 278 0.55 -14.42 -28.06
C HIS A 278 -0.71 -15.13 -28.54
N GLN A 279 -1.35 -14.56 -29.57
CA GLN A 279 -2.63 -15.04 -30.10
C GLN A 279 -2.59 -16.49 -30.60
N ALA A 280 -1.51 -16.93 -31.22
CA ALA A 280 -1.41 -18.26 -31.81
C ALA A 280 -1.46 -19.40 -30.78
N THR A 281 -1.02 -19.11 -29.55
CA THR A 281 -0.91 -20.10 -28.46
C THR A 281 -1.79 -19.75 -27.27
N SER A 282 -2.63 -18.70 -27.38
CA SER A 282 -3.42 -18.14 -26.29
C SER A 282 -2.58 -17.98 -25.01
N THR A 283 -1.43 -17.33 -25.13
CA THR A 283 -0.45 -17.23 -24.05
C THR A 283 -0.28 -15.78 -23.60
N ILE A 284 -0.42 -15.56 -22.30
CA ILE A 284 -0.07 -14.34 -21.60
C ILE A 284 1.40 -14.43 -21.22
N GLY A 285 2.21 -13.45 -21.64
CA GLY A 285 3.57 -13.29 -21.13
C GLY A 285 3.60 -12.20 -20.08
N ILE A 286 4.25 -12.48 -18.95
CA ILE A 286 4.64 -11.53 -17.92
C ILE A 286 6.17 -11.50 -17.95
N ASP A 287 6.74 -10.31 -18.10
CA ASP A 287 8.19 -10.10 -18.18
C ASP A 287 8.61 -9.08 -17.11
N THR A 288 9.37 -9.55 -16.14
CA THR A 288 9.88 -8.75 -15.02
C THR A 288 11.17 -8.01 -15.40
N THR A 289 11.76 -8.32 -16.56
CA THR A 289 12.98 -7.66 -17.06
C THR A 289 12.68 -6.45 -17.95
N SER A 290 11.41 -6.20 -18.27
CA SER A 290 10.95 -5.04 -19.02
C SER A 290 9.86 -4.27 -18.29
N GLY A 291 9.81 -2.96 -18.55
CA GLY A 291 8.76 -2.08 -18.04
C GLY A 291 7.44 -2.24 -18.80
N TYR A 292 6.36 -1.70 -18.23
CA TYR A 292 5.06 -1.73 -18.88
C TYR A 292 5.02 -0.85 -20.14
N SER A 293 4.40 -1.36 -21.19
CA SER A 293 4.11 -0.62 -22.42
C SER A 293 2.66 -0.86 -22.85
N GLU A 294 1.96 0.21 -23.26
CA GLU A 294 0.57 0.13 -23.75
C GLU A 294 0.43 -0.73 -25.03
#